data_AF-A0A348UK93-F1
#
_entry.id   AF-A0A348UK93-F1
#
_cell.length_a   1.000
_cell.length_b   1.000
_cell.length_c   1.000
_cell.angle_alpha   90.00
_cell.angle_beta   90.00
_cell.angle_gamma   90.00
#
_symmetry.space_group_name_H-M   'P 1'
#
loop_
_entity.id
_entity.type
_entity.pdbx_description
1 polymer ?
#
loop_
_entity_poly.entity_id
_entity_poly.type
_entity_poly.pdbx_seq_one_letter_code
_entity_poly.pdbx_strand_id
1 'polypeptide(L)'
;LIIYDDLTKQAWAYRQISLLLKRPPGREAYPGDVFYLHSRLLERAARVNAEYVEKVTEGRVKGKTGSLTALPIIETQAGDVSAFVPTNVISI
;
A
#
# COMPACT_ATOMS: atom_id res chain seq x y z
N LEU A 1 -1.34 -8.77 -11.89
CA LEU A 1 -2.37 -7.81 -11.48
C LEU A 1 -2.86 -8.19 -10.09
N ILE A 2 -3.00 -7.23 -9.18
CA ILE A 2 -3.55 -7.39 -7.84
C ILE A 2 -4.55 -6.27 -7.56
N ILE A 3 -5.64 -6.58 -6.87
CA ILE A 3 -6.65 -5.61 -6.44
C ILE A 3 -6.73 -5.68 -4.92
N TYR A 4 -6.72 -4.54 -4.23
CA TYR A 4 -6.85 -4.47 -2.78
C TYR A 4 -8.22 -3.91 -2.42
N ASP A 5 -9.09 -4.75 -1.85
CA ASP A 5 -10.47 -4.43 -1.49
C ASP A 5 -10.70 -4.66 0.03
N ASP A 6 -10.59 -3.62 0.87
CA ASP A 6 -10.17 -2.25 0.58
C ASP A 6 -9.11 -1.77 1.59
N LEU A 7 -8.30 -0.78 1.20
CA LEU A 7 -7.23 -0.28 2.08
C LEU A 7 -7.79 0.63 3.19
N THR A 8 -9.03 1.13 3.07
CA THR A 8 -9.68 1.90 4.14
C THR A 8 -9.90 1.02 5.37
N LYS A 9 -10.46 -0.18 5.19
CA LYS A 9 -10.69 -1.18 6.24
C LYS A 9 -9.38 -1.74 6.76
N GLN A 10 -8.35 -1.89 5.91
CA GLN A 10 -7.00 -2.22 6.38
C GLN A 10 -6.46 -1.16 7.35
N ALA A 11 -6.60 0.13 7.02
CA ALA A 11 -6.17 1.23 7.88
C ALA A 11 -6.94 1.24 9.20
N TRP A 12 -8.25 0.93 9.19
CA TRP A 12 -9.04 0.79 10.42
C TRP A 12 -8.56 -0.35 11.31
N ALA A 13 -8.28 -1.52 10.73
CA ALA A 13 -7.75 -2.66 11.47
C ALA A 13 -6.37 -2.33 12.07
N TYR A 14 -5.49 -1.68 11.31
CA TYR A 14 -4.17 -1.26 11.81
C TYR A 14 -4.27 -0.22 12.93
N ARG A 15 -5.22 0.72 12.81
CA ARG A 15 -5.54 1.69 13.86
C ARG A 15 -6.00 0.98 15.13
N GLN A 16 -6.91 0.01 15.03
CA GLN A 16 -7.40 -0.75 16.19
C GLN A 16 -6.24 -1.44 16.93
N ILE A 17 -5.37 -2.14 16.20
CA ILE A 17 -4.18 -2.79 16.79
C ILE A 17 -3.28 -1.74 17.45
N SER A 18 -3.00 -0.64 16.76
CA SER A 18 -2.12 0.41 17.29
C SER A 18 -2.65 1.05 18.57
N LEU A 19 -3.96 1.28 18.66
CA LEU A 19 -4.61 1.82 19.84
C LEU A 19 -4.60 0.81 21.01
N LEU A 20 -4.85 -0.48 20.73
CA LEU A 20 -4.75 -1.55 21.75
C LEU A 20 -3.33 -1.66 22.32
N LEU A 21 -2.31 -1.41 21.49
CA LEU A 21 -0.90 -1.35 21.90
C LEU A 21 -0.52 -0.01 22.56
N LYS A 22 -1.49 0.88 22.81
CA LYS A 22 -1.27 2.22 23.40
C LYS A 22 -0.25 3.06 22.64
N ARG A 23 -0.13 2.87 21.31
CA ARG A 23 0.68 3.75 20.48
C ARG A 23 0.04 5.14 20.41
N PRO A 24 0.81 6.24 20.50
CA PRO A 24 0.25 7.58 20.40
C PRO A 24 -0.50 7.79 19.06
N PRO A 25 -1.79 8.20 19.09
CA PRO A 25 -2.54 8.50 17.88
C PRO A 25 -2.24 9.90 17.35
N GLY A 26 -2.37 10.08 16.03
CA GLY A 26 -2.27 11.36 15.31
C GLY A 26 -3.62 11.79 14.72
N ARG A 27 -3.58 12.35 13.50
CA ARG A 27 -4.78 12.81 12.78
C ARG A 27 -5.80 11.68 12.60
N GLU A 28 -7.07 11.97 12.85
CA GLU A 28 -8.19 10.99 12.78
C GLU A 28 -7.97 9.70 13.61
N ALA A 29 -7.17 9.82 14.68
CA ALA A 29 -6.76 8.74 15.58
C ALA A 29 -5.93 7.61 14.92
N TYR A 30 -5.38 7.82 13.72
CA TYR A 30 -4.46 6.86 13.10
C TYR A 30 -3.05 6.93 13.73
N PRO A 31 -2.30 5.83 13.75
CA PRO A 31 -0.90 5.86 14.17
C PRO A 31 -0.05 6.65 13.17
N GLY A 32 1.07 7.22 13.63
CA GLY A 32 1.94 8.09 12.80
C GLY A 32 2.55 7.39 11.58
N ASP A 33 2.61 6.06 11.57
CA ASP A 33 3.16 5.24 10.49
C ASP A 33 2.08 4.68 9.54
N VAL A 34 0.85 5.19 9.57
CA VAL A 34 -0.21 4.75 8.63
C VAL A 34 0.15 5.03 7.17
N PHE A 35 0.89 6.10 6.88
CA PHE A 35 1.42 6.34 5.53
C PHE A 35 2.40 5.23 5.12
N TYR A 36 3.30 4.85 6.03
CA TYR A 36 4.28 3.80 5.80
C TYR A 36 3.65 2.41 5.58
N LEU A 37 2.48 2.16 6.20
CA LEU A 37 1.71 0.93 5.98
C LEU A 37 1.35 0.74 4.50
N HIS A 38 0.80 1.78 3.86
CA HIS A 38 0.37 1.72 2.47
C HIS A 38 1.53 1.92 1.49
N SER A 39 2.49 2.80 1.78
CA SER A 39 3.60 3.08 0.85
C SER A 39 4.43 1.82 0.60
N ARG A 40 4.86 1.11 1.66
CA ARG A 40 5.63 -0.13 1.51
C ARG A 40 4.85 -1.26 0.82
N LEU A 41 3.51 -1.20 0.85
CA LEU A 41 2.66 -2.19 0.19
C LEU A 41 2.55 -1.89 -1.31
N LEU A 42 2.23 -0.64 -1.66
CA LEU A 42 1.98 -0.22 -3.04
C LEU A 42 3.27 -0.07 -3.85
N GLU A 43 4.39 0.33 -3.23
CA GLU A 43 5.72 0.37 -3.88
C GLU A 43 6.23 -1.01 -4.35
N ARG A 44 5.60 -2.11 -3.90
CA ARG A 44 5.90 -3.45 -4.43
C ARG A 44 5.29 -3.68 -5.82
N ALA A 45 4.29 -2.89 -6.20
CA ALA A 45 3.64 -2.96 -7.49
C ALA A 45 4.45 -2.19 -8.53
N ALA A 46 5.50 -2.84 -9.05
CA ALA A 46 6.43 -2.23 -9.99
C ALA A 46 6.65 -3.11 -11.23
N ARG A 47 7.31 -2.53 -12.23
CA ARG A 47 7.91 -3.26 -13.34
C ARG A 47 9.40 -3.42 -13.10
N VAL A 48 9.89 -4.66 -13.17
CA VAL A 48 11.31 -4.95 -13.03
C VAL A 48 11.97 -5.12 -14.41
N ASN A 49 13.22 -4.73 -14.52
CA ASN A 49 13.98 -4.87 -15.75
C ASN A 49 14.41 -6.34 -16.01
N ALA A 50 14.90 -6.62 -17.21
CA ALA A 50 15.25 -7.97 -17.61
C ALA A 50 16.46 -8.52 -16.82
N GLU A 51 17.44 -7.67 -16.49
CA GLU A 51 18.61 -8.05 -15.70
C GLU A 51 18.23 -8.52 -14.29
N TYR A 52 17.30 -7.83 -13.63
CA TYR A 52 16.78 -8.23 -12.33
C TYR A 52 16.08 -9.60 -12.41
N VAL A 53 15.25 -9.82 -13.43
CA VAL A 53 14.55 -11.10 -13.62
C VAL A 53 15.55 -12.23 -13.87
N GLU A 54 16.55 -12.00 -14.70
CA GLU A 54 17.58 -13.00 -14.99
C GLU A 54 18.38 -13.36 -13.72
N LYS A 55 18.76 -12.35 -12.92
CA LYS A 55 19.46 -12.54 -11.64
C LYS A 55 18.61 -13.31 -10.63
N VAL A 56 17.34 -12.93 -10.44
CA VAL A 56 16.44 -13.56 -9.45
C VAL A 56 16.04 -14.98 -9.86
N THR A 57 15.98 -15.26 -11.16
CA THR A 57 15.63 -16.59 -11.69
C THR A 57 16.85 -17.47 -11.97
N GLU A 58 18.06 -17.07 -11.57
CA GLU A 58 19.31 -17.82 -11.79
C GLU A 58 19.54 -18.17 -13.27
N GLY A 59 19.21 -17.25 -14.18
CA GLY A 59 19.37 -17.45 -15.62
C GLY A 59 18.31 -18.33 -16.28
N ARG A 60 17.29 -18.81 -15.54
CA ARG A 60 16.19 -19.63 -16.10
C ARG A 60 15.27 -18.81 -17.00
N VAL A 61 15.12 -17.51 -16.73
CA VAL A 61 14.33 -16.57 -17.53
C VAL A 61 15.24 -15.48 -18.07
N LYS A 62 15.40 -15.42 -19.39
CA LYS A 62 16.27 -14.45 -20.08
C LYS A 62 15.47 -13.51 -20.98
N GLY A 63 15.90 -12.25 -21.06
CA GLY A 63 15.33 -11.24 -21.97
C GLY A 63 13.88 -10.84 -21.69
N LYS A 64 13.28 -11.24 -20.56
CA LYS A 64 11.90 -10.93 -20.18
C LYS A 64 11.84 -10.02 -18.97
N THR A 65 10.88 -9.10 -18.95
CA THR A 65 10.56 -8.25 -17.80
C THR A 65 9.34 -8.78 -17.05
N GLY A 66 9.31 -8.65 -15.72
CA GLY A 66 8.15 -8.92 -14.88
C GLY A 66 7.42 -7.63 -14.49
N SER A 67 6.13 -7.70 -14.23
CA SER A 67 5.37 -6.56 -13.68
C SER A 67 4.30 -7.01 -12.70
N LEU A 68 4.06 -6.17 -11.70
CA LEU A 68 2.92 -6.27 -10.79
C LEU A 68 2.14 -4.97 -10.86
N THR A 69 1.01 -4.98 -11.57
CA THR A 69 0.04 -3.88 -11.53
C THR A 69 -0.84 -4.02 -10.29
N ALA A 70 -1.02 -2.94 -9.52
CA ALA A 70 -1.94 -2.88 -8.39
C ALA A 70 -3.08 -1.89 -8.65
N LEU A 71 -4.29 -2.26 -8.21
CA LEU A 71 -5.47 -1.39 -8.19
C LEU A 71 -6.01 -1.32 -6.75
N PRO A 72 -5.65 -0.29 -5.98
CA PRO A 72 -6.17 -0.12 -4.62
C PRO A 72 -7.58 0.49 -4.63
N ILE A 73 -8.47 -0.02 -3.78
CA ILE A 73 -9.79 0.57 -3.52
C ILE A 73 -9.72 1.34 -2.20
N ILE A 74 -10.22 2.59 -2.25
CA ILE A 74 -10.41 3.46 -1.09
C ILE A 74 -11.89 3.84 -1.01
N GLU A 75 -12.49 3.56 0.14
CA GLU A 75 -13.82 4.05 0.49
C GLU A 75 -13.71 5.46 1.11
N THR A 76 -14.41 6.44 0.54
CA THR A 76 -14.54 7.79 1.10
C THR A 76 -15.88 7.93 1.81
N GLN A 77 -15.89 8.66 2.93
CA GLN A 77 -17.12 8.93 3.68
C GLN A 77 -17.74 10.22 3.16
N ALA A 78 -19.02 10.18 2.81
CA ALA A 78 -19.76 11.32 2.25
C ALA A 78 -19.07 12.02 1.06
N GLY A 79 -18.22 11.31 0.31
CA GLY A 79 -17.46 11.88 -0.81
C GLY A 79 -16.28 12.76 -0.39
N ASP A 80 -15.88 12.78 0.88
CA ASP A 80 -14.71 13.53 1.33
C ASP A 80 -13.40 12.87 0.88
N VAL A 81 -12.83 13.39 -0.20
CA VAL A 81 -11.53 12.98 -0.76
C VAL A 81 -10.34 13.59 -0.02
N SER A 82 -10.57 14.57 0.86
CA SER A 82 -9.53 15.30 1.60
C SER A 82 -9.20 14.71 2.98
N ALA A 83 -9.91 13.65 3.36
CA ALA A 83 -9.65 12.88 4.56
C ALA A 83 -8.23 12.29 4.57
N PHE A 84 -7.72 11.97 5.76
CA PHE A 84 -6.30 11.64 5.93
C PHE A 84 -5.86 10.39 5.16
N VAL A 85 -6.61 9.30 5.25
CA VAL A 85 -6.27 8.05 4.54
C VAL A 85 -6.41 8.17 3.02
N PRO A 86 -7.51 8.72 2.46
CA PRO A 86 -7.60 8.97 1.02
C PRO A 86 -6.45 9.84 0.47
N THR A 87 -6.13 10.94 1.16
CA THR A 87 -5.03 11.84 0.73
C THR A 87 -3.68 11.12 0.72
N ASN A 88 -3.42 10.27 1.71
CA ASN A 88 -2.17 9.49 1.78
C ASN A 88 -2.05 8.48 0.64
N VAL A 89 -3.14 7.83 0.22
CA VAL A 89 -3.08 6.85 -0.87
C VAL A 89 -3.02 7.53 -2.25
N ILE A 90 -3.58 8.73 -2.39
CA ILE A 90 -3.41 9.54 -3.61
C ILE A 90 -1.95 10.00 -3.79
N SER A 91 -1.21 10.20 -2.69
CA SER A 91 0.19 10.67 -2.75
C SER A 91 1.24 9.56 -2.89
N ILE A 92 0.81 8.29 -2.92
CA ILE A 92 1.65 7.11 -3.17
C ILE A 92 1.48 6.71 -4.63
#